data_AF-A0A4S4DKH7-F1
#
_entry.id   AF-A0A4S4DKH7-F1
#
_cell.length_a   1.000
_cell.length_b   1.000
_cell.length_c   1.000
_cell.angle_alpha   90.00
_cell.angle_beta   90.00
_cell.angle_gamma   90.00
#
_symmetry.space_group_name_H-M   'P 1'
#
loop_
_entity.id
_entity.type
_entity.pdbx_description
1 polymer ?
#
loop_
_entity_poly.entity_id
_entity_poly.type
_entity_poly.pdbx_seq_one_letter_code
_entity_poly.pdbx_strand_id
1 'polypeptide(L)'
;MPKKSIVSLGRGILAIDESNATCGKRLSSIGLDNTKVNRQAYRQLLLTTPGLGEYISGAILFEKTLYQSTTDGKKFVNCLCEQNIVPGIKVHKDLVPLPGSNNESWCQGLDGLASRSAEYYKQGARFAKWRTVVSIPCGPSALAVKEAAWGLARYAGISQDNGLMPVVEPEILLDGEHPIERTLEVAKRVWAEVFY
;
A
#
# COMPACT_ATOMS: atom_id res chain seq x y z
N MET A 1 13.17 -20.38 -13.68
CA MET A 1 13.08 -19.89 -12.29
C MET A 1 11.64 -20.03 -11.83
N PRO A 2 11.34 -20.61 -10.65
CA PRO A 2 9.98 -20.60 -10.13
C PRO A 2 9.53 -19.15 -9.95
N LYS A 3 8.36 -18.78 -10.48
CA LYS A 3 7.79 -17.43 -10.35
C LYS A 3 7.68 -17.11 -8.85
N LYS A 4 8.48 -16.17 -8.34
CA LYS A 4 8.36 -15.67 -6.96
C LYS A 4 6.98 -15.02 -6.81
N SER A 5 6.05 -15.76 -6.20
CA SER A 5 4.69 -15.29 -5.94
C SER A 5 4.65 -14.53 -4.61
N ILE A 6 3.94 -13.41 -4.58
CA ILE A 6 3.69 -12.67 -3.33
C ILE A 6 2.62 -13.34 -2.45
N VAL A 7 1.92 -14.37 -2.96
CA VAL A 7 0.87 -15.14 -2.25
C VAL A 7 1.23 -16.62 -2.16
N SER A 8 2.50 -16.93 -1.90
CA SER A 8 2.94 -18.31 -1.65
C SER A 8 2.34 -18.86 -0.35
N LEU A 9 1.93 -20.12 -0.33
CA LEU A 9 1.37 -20.79 0.85
C LEU A 9 2.27 -20.61 2.08
N GLY A 10 1.68 -20.24 3.22
CA GLY A 10 2.40 -20.04 4.49
C GLY A 10 3.14 -18.70 4.61
N ARG A 11 3.11 -17.84 3.59
CA ARG A 11 3.74 -16.52 3.60
C ARG A 11 2.73 -15.39 3.36
N GLY A 12 3.01 -14.21 3.89
CA GLY A 12 2.18 -13.00 3.78
C GLY A 12 2.94 -11.75 3.36
N ILE A 13 2.26 -10.61 3.41
CA ILE A 13 2.83 -9.32 3.02
C ILE A 13 3.08 -8.46 4.27
N LEU A 14 4.29 -7.93 4.39
CA LEU A 14 4.65 -6.92 5.38
C LEU A 14 4.37 -5.52 4.83
N ALA A 15 3.37 -4.82 5.36
CA ALA A 15 3.07 -3.44 4.98
C ALA A 15 3.84 -2.45 5.87
N ILE A 16 4.93 -1.89 5.33
CA ILE A 16 5.78 -0.88 5.99
C ILE A 16 5.88 0.39 5.13
N ASP A 17 4.77 0.70 4.45
CA ASP A 17 4.62 1.81 3.51
C ASP A 17 4.10 3.09 4.17
N GLU A 18 4.19 3.19 5.50
CA GLU A 18 3.79 4.41 6.21
C GLU A 18 4.57 5.62 5.69
N SER A 19 3.85 6.71 5.42
CA SER A 19 4.45 7.98 5.09
C SER A 19 5.32 8.49 6.24
N ASN A 20 6.17 9.49 5.97
CA ASN A 20 6.97 10.13 7.03
C ASN A 20 6.10 10.65 8.20
N ALA A 21 4.89 11.15 7.91
CA ALA A 21 3.97 11.65 8.92
C ALA A 21 3.42 10.49 9.78
N THR A 22 2.93 9.43 9.15
CA THR A 22 2.37 8.27 9.86
C THR A 22 3.44 7.53 10.65
N CYS A 23 4.63 7.32 10.08
CA CYS A 23 5.78 6.75 10.79
C CYS A 23 6.20 7.63 11.98
N GLY A 24 6.11 8.95 11.85
CA GLY A 24 6.38 9.89 12.95
C GLY A 24 5.45 9.72 14.14
N LYS A 25 4.15 9.49 13.91
CA LYS A 25 3.20 9.19 14.98
C LYS A 25 3.57 7.91 15.73
N ARG A 26 4.03 6.87 15.01
CA ARG A 26 4.48 5.59 15.60
C ARG A 26 5.77 5.76 16.43
N LEU A 27 6.73 6.54 15.93
CA LEU A 27 7.96 6.85 16.69
C LEU A 27 7.65 7.67 17.95
N SER A 28 6.78 8.68 17.84
CA SER A 28 6.39 9.52 18.97
C SER A 28 5.69 8.73 20.07
N SER A 29 4.87 7.71 19.74
CA SER A 29 4.22 6.87 20.75
C SER A 29 5.18 6.06 21.63
N ILE A 30 6.46 5.97 21.25
CA ILE A 30 7.52 5.31 22.03
C ILE A 30 8.62 6.29 22.44
N GLY A 31 8.36 7.60 22.39
CA GLY A 31 9.30 8.63 22.83
C GLY A 31 10.47 8.90 21.88
N LEU A 32 10.37 8.53 20.60
CA LEU A 32 11.41 8.80 19.60
C LEU A 32 11.03 9.94 18.65
N ASP A 33 12.03 10.75 18.31
CA ASP A 33 11.89 11.83 17.33
C ASP A 33 11.70 11.30 15.90
N ASN A 34 10.92 12.03 15.09
CA ASN A 34 10.69 11.70 13.68
C ASN A 34 11.85 12.12 12.76
N THR A 35 13.05 11.59 13.00
CA THR A 35 14.25 11.88 12.19
C THR A 35 14.42 10.88 11.04
N LYS A 36 15.20 11.25 10.01
CA LYS A 36 15.55 10.32 8.91
C LYS A 36 16.27 9.08 9.44
N VAL A 37 17.16 9.26 10.42
CA VAL A 37 17.94 8.20 11.06
C VAL A 37 17.02 7.22 11.78
N ASN A 38 16.09 7.70 12.61
CA ASN A 38 15.16 6.84 13.34
C ASN A 38 14.24 6.05 12.41
N ARG A 39 13.71 6.69 11.35
CA ARG A 39 12.90 5.98 10.34
C ARG A 39 13.72 4.93 9.59
N GLN A 40 14.96 5.24 9.21
CA GLN A 40 15.86 4.29 8.54
C GLN A 40 16.21 3.11 9.44
N ALA A 41 16.57 3.37 10.71
CA ALA A 41 16.88 2.33 11.69
C ALA A 41 15.68 1.41 11.95
N TYR A 42 14.46 1.98 12.06
CA TYR A 42 13.23 1.21 12.17
C TYR A 42 12.99 0.31 10.96
N ARG A 43 13.13 0.82 9.73
CA ARG A 43 12.98 0.01 8.52
C ARG A 43 14.06 -1.06 8.41
N GLN A 44 15.30 -0.72 8.76
CA GLN A 44 16.41 -1.68 8.77
C GLN A 44 16.14 -2.82 9.74
N LEU A 45 15.75 -2.51 10.99
CA LEU A 45 15.39 -3.51 12.00
C LEU A 45 14.42 -4.56 11.43
N LEU A 46 13.34 -4.11 10.78
CA LEU A 46 12.36 -5.01 10.17
C LEU A 46 12.97 -5.78 8.99
N LEU A 47 13.56 -5.08 8.02
CA LEU A 47 13.98 -5.67 6.74
C LEU A 47 15.22 -6.56 6.83
N THR A 48 15.98 -6.50 7.93
CA THR A 48 17.15 -7.35 8.19
C THR A 48 16.90 -8.38 9.28
N THR A 49 15.64 -8.55 9.73
CA THR A 49 15.29 -9.60 10.70
C THR A 49 15.66 -10.98 10.10
N PRO A 50 16.50 -11.80 10.77
CA PRO A 50 16.85 -13.13 10.29
C PRO A 50 15.61 -14.02 10.16
N GLY A 51 15.52 -14.79 9.06
CA GLY A 51 14.41 -15.71 8.81
C GLY A 51 13.10 -15.04 8.39
N LEU A 52 13.07 -13.70 8.18
CA LEU A 52 11.85 -13.00 7.77
C LEU A 52 11.23 -13.58 6.50
N GLY A 53 12.08 -14.00 5.56
CA GLY A 53 11.68 -14.61 4.29
C GLY A 53 10.93 -15.94 4.41
N GLU A 54 10.96 -16.61 5.57
CA GLU A 54 10.19 -17.84 5.81
C GLU A 54 8.69 -17.55 5.89
N TYR A 55 8.32 -16.36 6.35
CA TYR A 55 6.93 -15.96 6.61
C TYR A 55 6.46 -14.80 5.74
N ILE A 56 7.37 -14.02 5.16
CA ILE A 56 7.05 -12.86 4.34
C ILE A 56 7.44 -13.11 2.90
N SER A 57 6.48 -12.91 1.99
CA SER A 57 6.65 -13.03 0.55
C SER A 57 6.76 -11.71 -0.17
N GLY A 58 6.17 -10.66 0.38
CA GLY A 58 6.25 -9.31 -0.16
C GLY A 58 6.40 -8.28 0.96
N ALA A 59 7.08 -7.17 0.68
CA ALA A 59 7.13 -6.04 1.59
C ALA A 59 6.75 -4.76 0.85
N ILE A 60 5.72 -4.05 1.32
CA ILE A 60 5.27 -2.78 0.73
C ILE A 60 6.09 -1.66 1.35
N LEU A 61 6.79 -0.91 0.52
CA LEU A 61 7.66 0.19 0.95
C LEU A 61 7.02 1.53 0.63
N PHE A 62 7.37 2.54 1.42
CA PHE A 62 7.18 3.93 1.06
C PHE A 62 8.29 4.35 0.08
N GLU A 63 8.02 5.32 -0.79
CA GLU A 63 8.96 5.76 -1.84
C GLU A 63 10.35 6.08 -1.29
N LYS A 64 10.45 6.84 -0.18
CA LYS A 64 11.76 7.14 0.43
C LYS A 64 12.49 5.88 0.88
N THR A 65 11.79 4.85 1.34
CA THR A 65 12.39 3.58 1.80
C THR A 65 12.86 2.72 0.62
N LEU A 66 12.18 2.77 -0.52
CA LEU A 66 12.58 2.02 -1.72
C LEU A 66 13.99 2.43 -2.22
N TYR A 67 14.37 3.69 -2.04
CA TYR A 67 15.69 4.23 -2.41
C TYR A 67 16.69 4.28 -1.25
N GLN A 68 16.31 3.81 -0.06
CA GLN A 68 17.21 3.81 1.10
C GLN A 68 18.11 2.58 1.14
N SER A 69 19.20 2.74 1.89
CA SER A 69 20.10 1.68 2.30
C SER A 69 20.04 1.47 3.80
N THR A 70 20.54 0.34 4.26
CA THR A 70 20.97 0.11 5.63
C THR A 70 22.11 1.06 6.03
N THR A 71 22.42 1.11 7.32
CA THR A 71 23.53 1.91 7.88
C THR A 71 24.91 1.49 7.38
N ASP A 72 25.08 0.23 6.97
CA ASP A 72 26.29 -0.33 6.34
C ASP A 72 26.28 -0.23 4.80
N GLY A 73 25.31 0.49 4.21
CA GLY A 73 25.33 0.89 2.80
C GLY A 73 24.57 -0.03 1.84
N LYS A 74 24.05 -1.16 2.29
CA LYS A 74 23.29 -2.12 1.48
C LYS A 74 21.88 -1.61 1.17
N LYS A 75 21.47 -1.62 -0.10
CA LYS A 75 20.11 -1.20 -0.49
C LYS A 75 19.05 -2.09 0.19
N PHE A 76 17.98 -1.52 0.72
CA PHE A 76 16.89 -2.29 1.34
C PHE A 76 16.23 -3.28 0.37
N VAL A 77 16.12 -2.91 -0.91
CA VAL A 77 15.65 -3.81 -1.98
C VAL A 77 16.52 -5.07 -2.07
N ASN A 78 17.83 -4.97 -1.87
CA ASN A 78 18.73 -6.12 -1.89
C ASN A 78 18.53 -7.00 -0.65
N CYS A 79 18.37 -6.40 0.54
CA CYS A 79 18.04 -7.13 1.77
C CYS A 79 16.77 -7.98 1.61
N LEU A 80 15.73 -7.43 0.98
CA LEU A 80 14.49 -8.16 0.67
C LEU A 80 14.73 -9.32 -0.31
N CYS A 81 15.39 -9.03 -1.44
CA CYS A 81 15.62 -10.01 -2.49
C CYS A 81 16.43 -11.22 -2.03
N GLU A 82 17.45 -11.01 -1.19
CA GLU A 82 18.28 -12.08 -0.62
C GLU A 82 17.50 -12.98 0.33
N GLN A 83 16.50 -12.45 1.02
CA GLN A 83 15.57 -13.21 1.84
C GLN A 83 14.38 -13.78 1.04
N ASN A 84 14.41 -13.72 -0.29
CA ASN A 84 13.29 -14.14 -1.15
C ASN A 84 11.96 -13.41 -0.87
N ILE A 85 12.06 -12.14 -0.46
CA ILE A 85 10.94 -11.22 -0.29
C ILE A 85 10.87 -10.33 -1.52
N VAL A 86 9.69 -10.24 -2.13
CA VAL A 86 9.46 -9.38 -3.29
C VAL A 86 9.29 -7.93 -2.81
N PRO A 87 10.02 -6.94 -3.36
CA PRO A 87 9.79 -5.54 -3.03
C PRO A 87 8.52 -4.99 -3.68
N GLY A 88 7.71 -4.30 -2.89
CA GLY A 88 6.50 -3.61 -3.33
C GLY A 88 6.54 -2.12 -2.99
N ILE A 89 5.70 -1.33 -3.65
CA ILE A 89 5.70 0.13 -3.52
C ILE A 89 4.29 0.70 -3.35
N LYS A 90 4.10 1.56 -2.34
CA LYS A 90 2.91 2.42 -2.27
C LYS A 90 3.00 3.51 -3.35
N VAL A 91 1.97 3.61 -4.19
CA VAL A 91 1.96 4.58 -5.32
C VAL A 91 0.86 5.63 -5.22
N HIS A 92 -0.18 5.37 -4.42
CA HIS A 92 -1.25 6.33 -4.16
C HIS A 92 -0.75 7.50 -3.30
N LYS A 93 -1.33 8.68 -3.49
CA LYS A 93 -1.08 9.89 -2.72
C LYS A 93 -2.14 10.03 -1.62
N ASP A 94 -2.49 11.24 -1.23
CA ASP A 94 -3.40 11.51 -0.13
C ASP A 94 -4.86 11.27 -0.51
N LEU A 95 -5.67 11.00 0.51
CA LEU A 95 -7.12 11.05 0.41
C LEU A 95 -7.55 12.52 0.51
N VAL A 96 -8.45 12.94 -0.35
CA VAL A 96 -9.01 14.29 -0.33
C VAL A 96 -10.53 14.23 -0.33
N PRO A 97 -11.23 15.27 0.17
CA PRO A 97 -12.69 15.30 0.15
C PRO A 97 -13.24 15.08 -1.26
N LEU A 98 -14.27 14.26 -1.38
CA LEU A 98 -14.97 14.01 -2.64
C LEU A 98 -16.10 15.03 -2.80
N PRO A 99 -15.99 16.00 -3.74
CA PRO A 99 -17.03 17.01 -3.92
C PRO A 99 -18.36 16.39 -4.32
N GLY A 100 -19.46 16.88 -3.77
CA GLY A 100 -20.81 16.35 -4.05
C GLY A 100 -21.11 15.00 -3.39
N SER A 101 -20.23 14.53 -2.51
CA SER A 101 -20.47 13.34 -1.68
C SER A 101 -20.96 13.70 -0.28
N ASN A 102 -21.30 12.68 0.52
CA ASN A 102 -21.70 12.87 1.91
C ASN A 102 -20.47 12.83 2.84
N ASN A 103 -19.60 13.84 2.77
CA ASN A 103 -18.33 13.87 3.54
C ASN A 103 -17.44 12.63 3.30
N GLU A 104 -17.46 12.10 2.09
CA GLU A 104 -16.60 10.98 1.69
C GLU A 104 -15.29 11.51 1.08
N SER A 105 -14.35 10.62 0.81
CA SER A 105 -13.04 10.98 0.24
C SER A 105 -12.72 10.12 -0.97
N TRP A 106 -11.83 10.62 -1.83
CA TRP A 106 -11.25 9.86 -2.92
C TRP A 106 -9.73 9.97 -2.89
N CYS A 107 -9.06 9.02 -3.56
CA CYS A 107 -7.61 8.91 -3.51
C CYS A 107 -6.94 9.47 -4.76
N GLN A 108 -5.93 10.32 -4.55
CA GLN A 108 -5.14 10.92 -5.63
C GLN A 108 -3.92 10.07 -6.00
N GLY A 109 -3.30 10.40 -7.15
CA GLY A 109 -1.97 9.88 -7.51
C GLY A 109 -1.82 9.32 -8.92
N LEU A 110 -2.85 9.42 -9.77
CA LEU A 110 -2.81 8.92 -11.15
C LEU A 110 -1.87 9.76 -12.03
N ASP A 111 -1.77 11.06 -11.77
CA ASP A 111 -0.89 11.96 -12.52
C ASP A 111 0.58 11.52 -12.39
N GLY A 112 1.20 11.27 -13.54
CA GLY A 112 2.58 10.79 -13.64
C GLY A 112 2.79 9.35 -13.13
N LEU A 113 1.73 8.59 -12.82
CA LEU A 113 1.84 7.24 -12.26
C LEU A 113 2.61 6.29 -13.17
N ALA A 114 2.44 6.38 -14.50
CA ALA A 114 3.16 5.52 -15.45
C ALA A 114 4.68 5.71 -15.31
N SER A 115 5.16 6.95 -15.43
CA SER A 115 6.58 7.28 -15.29
C SER A 115 7.15 6.88 -13.92
N ARG A 116 6.39 7.10 -12.84
CA ARG A 116 6.78 6.67 -11.49
C ARG A 116 6.87 5.15 -11.39
N SER A 117 5.88 4.42 -11.93
CA SER A 117 5.83 2.96 -11.91
C SER A 117 7.01 2.34 -12.68
N ALA A 118 7.35 2.89 -13.85
CA ALA A 118 8.53 2.49 -14.60
C ALA A 118 9.82 2.67 -13.79
N GLU A 119 9.96 3.79 -13.08
CA GLU A 119 11.14 4.04 -12.25
C GLU A 119 11.20 3.12 -11.02
N TYR A 120 10.07 2.86 -10.37
CA TYR A 120 10.00 1.90 -9.27
C TYR A 120 10.35 0.48 -9.73
N TYR A 121 9.93 0.09 -10.94
CA TYR A 121 10.29 -1.20 -11.52
C TYR A 121 11.81 -1.33 -11.71
N LYS A 122 12.47 -0.29 -12.26
CA LYS A 122 13.94 -0.24 -12.39
C LYS A 122 14.64 -0.32 -11.04
N GLN A 123 14.08 0.34 -10.02
CA GLN A 123 14.61 0.32 -8.66
C GLN A 123 14.41 -1.04 -7.95
N GLY A 124 13.58 -1.93 -8.50
CA GLY A 124 13.43 -3.32 -8.05
C GLY A 124 12.06 -3.69 -7.48
N ALA A 125 11.09 -2.77 -7.47
CA ALA A 125 9.72 -3.10 -7.13
C ALA A 125 9.11 -4.04 -8.18
N ARG A 126 8.25 -4.97 -7.74
CA ARG A 126 7.53 -5.90 -8.64
C ARG A 126 6.03 -5.92 -8.41
N PHE A 127 5.56 -5.25 -7.36
CA PHE A 127 4.15 -5.01 -7.13
C PHE A 127 3.93 -3.63 -6.54
N ALA A 128 2.72 -3.10 -6.68
CA ALA A 128 2.32 -1.81 -6.18
C ALA A 128 1.13 -1.93 -5.24
N LYS A 129 0.89 -0.91 -4.42
CA LYS A 129 -0.29 -0.78 -3.58
C LYS A 129 -1.01 0.54 -3.80
N TRP A 130 -2.31 0.46 -4.06
CA TRP A 130 -3.20 1.62 -4.05
C TRP A 130 -4.35 1.40 -3.07
N ARG A 131 -4.41 2.26 -2.07
CA ARG A 131 -5.49 2.28 -1.06
C ARG A 131 -6.41 3.45 -1.34
N THR A 132 -7.69 3.16 -1.51
CA THR A 132 -8.77 4.15 -1.41
C THR A 132 -9.67 3.75 -0.24
N VAL A 133 -10.50 4.67 0.25
CA VAL A 133 -11.41 4.39 1.36
C VAL A 133 -12.86 4.56 0.96
N VAL A 134 -13.72 3.76 1.58
CA VAL A 134 -15.17 3.84 1.47
C VAL A 134 -15.72 3.87 2.89
N SER A 135 -16.54 4.88 3.21
CA SER A 135 -17.06 5.11 4.57
C SER A 135 -18.48 4.55 4.72
N ILE A 136 -18.74 3.81 5.81
CA ILE A 136 -20.09 3.33 6.16
C ILE A 136 -20.90 4.39 6.93
N PRO A 137 -20.35 5.09 7.95
CA PRO A 137 -21.14 6.08 8.71
C PRO A 137 -21.75 7.18 7.84
N CYS A 138 -21.03 7.57 6.79
CA CYS A 138 -21.44 8.62 5.88
C CYS A 138 -21.97 8.08 4.54
N GLY A 139 -22.11 6.75 4.39
CA GLY A 139 -22.54 6.16 3.12
C GLY A 139 -22.33 4.63 3.05
N PRO A 140 -21.88 4.07 1.92
CA PRO A 140 -21.29 4.81 0.83
C PRO A 140 -22.30 5.26 -0.23
N SER A 141 -22.11 6.49 -0.72
CA SER A 141 -22.87 6.99 -1.86
C SER A 141 -22.50 6.21 -3.12
N ALA A 142 -23.40 6.19 -4.12
CA ALA A 142 -23.07 5.59 -5.42
C ALA A 142 -21.86 6.27 -6.08
N LEU A 143 -21.70 7.58 -5.85
CA LEU A 143 -20.57 8.36 -6.35
C LEU A 143 -19.25 7.86 -5.74
N ALA A 144 -19.16 7.70 -4.42
CA ALA A 144 -17.93 7.26 -3.76
C ALA A 144 -17.54 5.83 -4.12
N VAL A 145 -18.51 4.91 -4.24
CA VAL A 145 -18.25 3.53 -4.67
C VAL A 145 -17.68 3.51 -6.10
N LYS A 146 -18.31 4.26 -7.01
CA LYS A 146 -17.87 4.35 -8.41
C LYS A 146 -16.50 5.01 -8.56
N GLU A 147 -16.25 6.09 -7.82
CA GLU A 147 -14.96 6.79 -7.83
C GLU A 147 -13.83 5.89 -7.30
N ALA A 148 -14.08 5.15 -6.21
CA ALA A 148 -13.15 4.18 -5.67
C ALA A 148 -12.81 3.08 -6.69
N ALA A 149 -13.83 2.46 -7.30
CA ALA A 149 -13.65 1.41 -8.29
C ALA A 149 -12.88 1.90 -9.52
N TRP A 150 -13.26 3.06 -10.05
CA TRP A 150 -12.65 3.60 -11.27
C TRP A 150 -11.21 4.05 -11.07
N GLY A 151 -10.91 4.69 -9.93
CA GLY A 151 -9.55 5.05 -9.55
C GLY A 151 -8.65 3.81 -9.42
N LEU A 152 -9.15 2.75 -8.78
CA LEU A 152 -8.44 1.47 -8.64
C LEU A 152 -8.21 0.79 -9.98
N ALA A 153 -9.21 0.74 -10.87
CA ALA A 153 -9.08 0.14 -12.20
C ALA A 153 -8.02 0.85 -13.06
N ARG A 154 -8.02 2.20 -13.07
CA ARG A 154 -7.01 3.00 -13.77
C ARG A 154 -5.61 2.77 -13.22
N TYR A 155 -5.47 2.78 -11.90
CA TYR A 155 -4.21 2.44 -11.24
C TYR A 155 -3.71 1.05 -11.63
N ALA A 156 -4.61 0.05 -11.63
CA ALA A 156 -4.27 -1.33 -11.92
C ALA A 156 -3.75 -1.48 -13.35
N GLY A 157 -4.45 -0.89 -14.34
CA GLY A 157 -4.02 -0.89 -15.74
C GLY A 157 -2.64 -0.23 -15.92
N ILE A 158 -2.46 0.98 -15.37
CA ILE A 158 -1.17 1.68 -15.45
C ILE A 158 -0.04 0.87 -14.79
N SER A 159 -0.31 0.22 -13.66
CA SER A 159 0.69 -0.61 -12.98
C SER A 159 1.11 -1.81 -13.83
N GLN A 160 0.13 -2.50 -14.43
CA GLN A 160 0.36 -3.65 -15.30
C GLN A 160 1.18 -3.27 -16.54
N ASP A 161 0.84 -2.16 -17.19
CA ASP A 161 1.58 -1.63 -18.36
C ASP A 161 3.05 -1.31 -18.04
N ASN A 162 3.37 -1.08 -16.76
CA ASN A 162 4.72 -0.78 -16.28
C ASN A 162 5.35 -1.94 -15.50
N GLY A 163 4.81 -3.15 -15.60
CA GLY A 163 5.40 -4.38 -15.04
C GLY A 163 5.21 -4.57 -13.53
N LEU A 164 4.36 -3.78 -12.88
CA LEU A 164 4.03 -3.91 -11.46
C LEU A 164 2.70 -4.65 -11.30
N MET A 165 2.69 -5.72 -10.51
CA MET A 165 1.45 -6.37 -10.09
C MET A 165 0.64 -5.43 -9.16
N PRO A 166 -0.62 -5.08 -9.45
CA PRO A 166 -1.37 -4.15 -8.63
C PRO A 166 -2.09 -4.83 -7.46
N VAL A 167 -1.84 -4.36 -6.23
CA VAL A 167 -2.69 -4.66 -5.05
C VAL A 167 -3.82 -3.63 -5.01
N VAL A 168 -5.03 -4.12 -5.25
CA VAL A 168 -6.28 -3.35 -5.29
C VAL A 168 -6.89 -3.34 -3.88
N GLU A 169 -6.88 -2.17 -3.22
CA GLU A 169 -7.29 -2.04 -1.81
C GLU A 169 -8.44 -1.01 -1.67
N PRO A 170 -9.70 -1.43 -1.88
CA PRO A 170 -10.89 -0.66 -1.53
C PRO A 170 -11.20 -0.86 -0.04
N GLU A 171 -10.52 -0.10 0.83
CA GLU A 171 -10.72 -0.26 2.27
C GLU A 171 -12.09 0.29 2.69
N ILE A 172 -12.92 -0.59 3.23
CA ILE A 172 -14.20 -0.22 3.83
C ILE A 172 -13.94 0.05 5.30
N LEU A 173 -14.13 1.30 5.70
CA LEU A 173 -13.88 1.74 7.06
C LEU A 173 -14.87 1.10 8.02
N LEU A 174 -14.34 0.66 9.18
CA LEU A 174 -15.12 0.03 10.25
C LEU A 174 -15.68 1.03 11.26
N ASP A 175 -15.35 2.32 11.11
CA ASP A 175 -15.87 3.38 11.97
C ASP A 175 -17.40 3.35 12.05
N GLY A 176 -17.96 3.65 13.23
CA GLY A 176 -19.40 3.68 13.49
C GLY A 176 -19.92 2.49 14.33
N GLU A 177 -21.24 2.42 14.49
CA GLU A 177 -21.94 1.43 15.34
C GLU A 177 -22.75 0.41 14.52
N HIS A 178 -22.41 0.25 13.23
CA HIS A 178 -23.16 -0.62 12.33
C HIS A 178 -22.87 -2.11 12.61
N PRO A 179 -23.84 -3.01 12.41
CA PRO A 179 -23.64 -4.43 12.64
C PRO A 179 -22.86 -5.09 11.49
N ILE A 180 -22.37 -6.32 11.71
CA ILE A 180 -21.54 -7.05 10.72
C ILE A 180 -22.28 -7.28 9.38
N GLU A 181 -23.61 -7.42 9.42
CA GLU A 181 -24.45 -7.56 8.23
C GLU A 181 -24.36 -6.32 7.33
N ARG A 182 -24.26 -5.13 7.93
CA ARG A 182 -24.11 -3.88 7.18
C ARG A 182 -22.73 -3.80 6.52
N THR A 183 -21.68 -4.23 7.22
CA THR A 183 -20.34 -4.34 6.63
C THR A 183 -20.34 -5.29 5.44
N LEU A 184 -21.00 -6.45 5.55
CA LEU A 184 -21.11 -7.42 4.46
C LEU A 184 -21.88 -6.87 3.26
N GLU A 185 -23.01 -6.20 3.49
CA GLU A 185 -23.80 -5.57 2.43
C GLU A 185 -22.96 -4.56 1.64
N VAL A 186 -22.28 -3.65 2.35
CA VAL A 186 -21.41 -2.64 1.75
C VAL A 186 -20.24 -3.29 1.02
N ALA A 187 -19.61 -4.32 1.61
CA ALA A 187 -18.52 -5.05 0.99
C ALA A 187 -18.94 -5.71 -0.33
N LYS A 188 -20.09 -6.39 -0.37
CA LYS A 188 -20.60 -6.98 -1.61
C LYS A 188 -20.77 -5.93 -2.69
N ARG A 189 -21.36 -4.78 -2.36
CA ARG A 189 -21.59 -3.69 -3.31
C ARG A 189 -20.27 -3.10 -3.83
N VAL A 190 -19.33 -2.79 -2.94
CA VAL A 190 -18.04 -2.20 -3.32
C VAL A 190 -17.23 -3.17 -4.17
N TRP A 191 -17.10 -4.43 -3.75
CA TRP A 191 -16.34 -5.43 -4.50
C TRP A 191 -16.98 -5.78 -5.85
N ALA A 192 -18.31 -5.77 -5.95
CA ALA A 192 -18.99 -5.94 -7.23
C ALA A 192 -18.66 -4.80 -8.21
N GLU A 193 -18.66 -3.54 -7.76
CA GLU A 193 -18.30 -2.41 -8.61
C GLU A 193 -16.82 -2.43 -9.02
N VAL A 194 -15.92 -2.82 -8.10
CA VAL A 194 -14.46 -2.88 -8.37
C VAL A 194 -14.11 -3.87 -9.48
N PHE A 195 -14.90 -4.92 -9.68
CA PHE A 195 -14.64 -5.98 -10.66
C PHE A 195 -15.67 -6.04 -11.80
N TYR A 196 -16.53 -5.04 -11.94
CA TYR A 196 -17.48 -4.90 -13.05
C TYR A 196 -16.75 -4.64 -14.38
#